data_AF-A0A7Z8QV49-F1
#
_entry.id   AF-A0A7Z8QV49-F1
#
_cell.length_a   1.000
_cell.length_b   1.000
_cell.length_c   1.000
_cell.angle_alpha   90.00
_cell.angle_beta   90.00
_cell.angle_gamma   90.00
#
_symmetry.space_group_name_H-M   'P 1'
#
loop_
_entity.id
_entity.type
_entity.pdbx_description
1 polymer ?
#
loop_
_entity_poly.entity_id
_entity_poly.type
_entity_poly.pdbx_seq_one_letter_code
_entity_poly.pdbx_strand_id
1 'polypeptide(L)'
;NWETSASIGVVADAKIHPYAEFNTFARAKVWLKKYEPQFASIVDAHVDQLQDFLALKHYSYNCKKMFSAEGWAITGDAGVFLDPFYSPGSDFIAMNNSFITELIVKQSAGEDIVLVTGQYEELFRTLFLAFGPVYEDQYPIMGNAKVMTIKVIWDFTLYWSGIALLFFRNKLCDLAFMQSAGTLLQQIYQLNMLMQSFFRHWAEIDVSTDEMSDMFLNYHQCSPI
;
A
#
# COMPACT_ATOMS: atom_id res chain seq x y z
N ASN A 1 20.46 -17.64 12.16
CA ASN A 1 21.08 -16.31 12.27
C ASN A 1 20.34 -15.42 11.28
N TRP A 2 19.38 -14.62 11.74
CA TRP A 2 18.48 -13.84 10.86
C TRP A 2 19.14 -12.56 10.31
N GLU A 3 20.27 -12.17 10.88
CA GLU A 3 21.04 -10.98 10.49
C GLU A 3 21.56 -11.02 9.05
N THR A 4 21.58 -12.20 8.40
CA THR A 4 22.01 -12.38 7.00
C THR A 4 20.88 -12.88 6.10
N SER A 5 19.62 -12.80 6.53
CA SER A 5 18.46 -13.22 5.72
C SER A 5 18.00 -12.12 4.76
N ALA A 6 17.52 -12.51 3.58
CA ALA A 6 16.86 -11.61 2.63
C ALA A 6 15.43 -12.09 2.38
N SER A 7 14.45 -11.18 2.53
CA SER A 7 13.06 -11.46 2.20
C SER A 7 12.79 -11.17 0.73
N ILE A 8 12.16 -12.11 0.03
CA ILE A 8 11.80 -12.01 -1.38
C ILE A 8 10.29 -12.23 -1.50
N GLY A 9 9.59 -11.24 -2.04
CA GLY A 9 8.14 -11.31 -2.30
C GLY A 9 7.84 -11.28 -3.80
N VAL A 10 7.02 -12.23 -4.26
CA VAL A 10 6.38 -12.16 -5.59
C VAL A 10 4.92 -11.79 -5.38
N VAL A 11 4.52 -10.63 -5.91
CA VAL A 11 3.17 -10.09 -5.79
C VAL A 11 2.67 -9.82 -7.21
N ALA A 12 1.49 -10.33 -7.54
CA ALA A 12 0.95 -10.21 -8.88
C ALA A 12 -0.58 -10.17 -8.88
N ASP A 13 -1.13 -9.46 -9.86
CA ASP A 13 -2.55 -9.58 -10.20
C ASP A 13 -2.83 -10.97 -10.80
N ALA A 14 -3.72 -11.70 -10.16
CA ALA A 14 -4.11 -13.06 -10.56
C ALA A 14 -4.78 -13.12 -11.95
N LYS A 15 -5.27 -11.99 -12.49
CA LYS A 15 -5.76 -11.88 -13.88
C LYS A 15 -4.62 -11.92 -14.90
N ILE A 16 -3.43 -11.46 -14.52
CA ILE A 16 -2.24 -11.40 -15.38
C ILE A 16 -1.35 -12.63 -15.16
N HIS A 17 -1.04 -12.93 -13.91
CA HIS A 17 -0.26 -14.10 -13.49
C HIS A 17 -1.09 -14.94 -12.53
N PRO A 18 -1.68 -16.06 -13.00
CA PRO A 18 -2.53 -16.90 -12.15
C PRO A 18 -1.77 -17.40 -10.92
N TYR A 19 -2.36 -17.24 -9.73
CA TYR A 19 -1.76 -17.65 -8.45
C TYR A 19 -1.22 -19.09 -8.45
N ALA A 20 -1.91 -20.00 -9.14
CA ALA A 20 -1.50 -21.41 -9.24
C ALA A 20 -0.14 -21.62 -9.93
N GLU A 21 0.36 -20.64 -10.69
CA GLU A 21 1.64 -20.73 -11.39
C GLU A 21 2.85 -20.49 -10.48
N PHE A 22 2.69 -19.90 -9.29
CA PHE A 22 3.81 -19.55 -8.41
C PHE A 22 3.57 -19.80 -6.92
N ASN A 23 2.43 -20.38 -6.53
CA ASN A 23 2.06 -20.61 -5.12
C ASN A 23 2.82 -21.72 -4.37
N THR A 24 3.88 -22.28 -4.94
CA THR A 24 4.80 -23.19 -4.26
C THR A 24 6.20 -22.84 -4.71
N PHE A 25 7.23 -23.08 -3.89
CA PHE A 25 8.60 -22.74 -4.27
C PHE A 25 9.03 -23.35 -5.62
N ALA A 26 8.70 -24.63 -5.87
CA ALA A 26 9.01 -25.29 -7.13
C ALA A 26 8.36 -24.59 -8.34
N ARG A 27 7.09 -24.18 -8.20
CA ARG A 27 6.35 -23.44 -9.24
C ARG A 27 6.88 -22.02 -9.40
N ALA A 28 7.15 -21.33 -8.29
CA ALA A 28 7.76 -19.99 -8.29
C ALA A 28 9.09 -19.97 -9.05
N LYS A 29 9.95 -21.00 -8.91
CA LYS A 29 11.19 -21.10 -9.70
C LYS A 29 10.93 -21.22 -11.20
N VAL A 30 9.94 -22.01 -11.61
CA VAL A 30 9.56 -22.13 -13.03
C VAL A 30 9.02 -20.81 -13.54
N TRP A 31 8.17 -20.14 -12.74
CA TRP A 31 7.63 -18.83 -13.05
C TRP A 31 8.74 -17.78 -13.21
N LEU A 32 9.67 -17.71 -12.25
CA LEU A 32 10.83 -16.81 -12.30
C LEU A 32 11.69 -17.05 -13.53
N LYS A 33 11.96 -18.30 -13.91
CA LYS A 33 12.72 -18.60 -15.13
C LYS A 33 12.06 -18.09 -16.40
N LYS A 34 10.72 -18.05 -16.41
CA LYS A 34 9.93 -17.58 -17.56
C LYS A 34 9.86 -16.06 -17.63
N TYR A 35 9.61 -15.39 -16.50
CA TYR A 35 9.30 -13.97 -16.46
C TYR A 35 10.44 -13.08 -15.96
N GLU A 36 11.33 -13.61 -15.12
CA GLU A 36 12.43 -12.87 -14.46
C GLU A 36 13.76 -13.67 -14.48
N PRO A 37 14.29 -14.04 -15.65
CA PRO A 37 15.39 -15.02 -15.77
C PRO A 37 16.70 -14.57 -15.10
N GLN A 38 16.96 -13.26 -15.05
CA GLN A 38 18.12 -12.71 -14.34
C GLN A 38 18.02 -12.97 -12.84
N PHE A 39 16.86 -12.70 -12.24
CA PHE A 39 16.61 -12.94 -10.83
C PHE A 39 16.53 -14.44 -10.51
N ALA A 40 15.95 -15.24 -11.42
CA ALA A 40 15.92 -16.70 -11.29
C ALA A 40 17.33 -17.30 -11.15
N SER A 41 18.32 -16.75 -11.87
CA SER A 41 19.72 -17.20 -11.79
C SER A 41 20.34 -16.91 -10.42
N ILE A 42 20.00 -15.77 -9.82
CA ILE A 42 20.42 -15.40 -8.46
C ILE A 42 19.78 -16.34 -7.44
N VAL A 43 18.48 -16.60 -7.55
CA VAL A 43 17.74 -17.50 -6.66
C VAL A 43 18.28 -18.93 -6.75
N ASP A 44 18.52 -19.45 -7.96
CA ASP A 44 19.07 -20.80 -8.15
C ASP A 44 20.46 -20.96 -7.52
N ALA A 45 21.32 -19.92 -7.57
CA ALA A 45 22.64 -19.94 -6.94
C ALA A 45 22.60 -19.99 -5.40
N HIS A 46 21.47 -19.62 -4.79
CA HIS A 46 21.30 -19.56 -3.33
C HIS A 46 20.20 -20.50 -2.82
N VAL A 47 19.77 -21.47 -3.63
CA VAL A 47 18.64 -22.35 -3.31
C VAL A 47 18.85 -23.16 -2.02
N ASP A 48 20.10 -23.56 -1.74
CA ASP A 48 20.47 -24.32 -0.54
C ASP A 48 20.38 -23.48 0.75
N GLN A 49 20.16 -22.16 0.62
CA GLN A 49 19.99 -21.21 1.74
C GLN A 49 18.52 -20.86 1.98
N LEU A 50 17.57 -21.49 1.27
CA LEU A 50 16.14 -21.27 1.47
C LEU A 50 15.74 -21.59 2.91
N GLN A 51 15.18 -20.59 3.60
CA GLN A 51 14.71 -20.74 4.98
C GLN A 51 13.27 -21.22 5.00
N ASP A 52 12.38 -20.51 4.30
CA ASP A 52 10.96 -20.81 4.23
C ASP A 52 10.35 -20.34 2.90
N PHE A 53 9.11 -20.77 2.66
CA PHE A 53 8.31 -20.31 1.54
C PHE A 53 6.86 -20.22 1.98
N LEU A 54 6.27 -19.03 1.90
CA LEU A 54 4.89 -18.77 2.22
C LEU A 54 4.14 -18.29 0.98
N ALA A 55 2.89 -18.69 0.84
CA ALA A 55 2.01 -18.24 -0.22
C ALA A 55 0.68 -17.80 0.37
N LEU A 56 0.27 -16.57 0.05
CA LEU A 56 -0.98 -15.98 0.51
C LEU A 56 -1.84 -15.62 -0.70
N LYS A 57 -3.16 -15.69 -0.52
CA LYS A 57 -4.15 -15.20 -1.47
C LYS A 57 -5.31 -14.57 -0.70
N HIS A 58 -6.07 -13.69 -1.35
CA HIS A 58 -7.17 -12.95 -0.71
C HIS A 58 -6.72 -12.18 0.54
N TYR A 59 -5.51 -11.62 0.51
CA TYR A 59 -4.94 -10.84 1.61
C TYR A 59 -5.48 -9.40 1.63
N SER A 60 -6.15 -8.93 0.58
CA SER A 60 -6.80 -7.61 0.56
C SER A 60 -8.20 -7.72 1.19
N TYR A 61 -8.41 -7.08 2.36
CA TYR A 61 -9.68 -7.11 3.09
C TYR A 61 -9.90 -5.87 3.96
N ASN A 62 -11.13 -5.74 4.45
CA ASN A 62 -11.54 -4.72 5.41
C ASN A 62 -12.49 -5.34 6.45
N CYS A 63 -12.62 -4.70 7.60
CA CYS A 63 -13.54 -5.05 8.66
C CYS A 63 -14.76 -4.11 8.72
N LYS A 64 -15.82 -4.59 9.40
CA LYS A 64 -17.07 -3.83 9.55
C LYS A 64 -16.99 -2.72 10.60
N LYS A 65 -16.14 -2.88 11.62
CA LYS A 65 -15.98 -1.95 12.73
C LYS A 65 -14.56 -2.09 13.29
N MET A 66 -13.84 -1.00 13.42
CA MET A 66 -12.46 -0.96 13.93
C MET A 66 -12.44 -0.57 15.42
N PHE A 67 -13.27 0.39 15.82
CA PHE A 67 -13.28 0.92 17.18
C PHE A 67 -14.67 0.83 17.82
N SER A 68 -14.71 0.57 19.12
CA SER A 68 -15.94 0.44 19.89
C SER A 68 -15.85 1.20 21.21
N ALA A 69 -16.92 1.94 21.51
CA ALA A 69 -17.08 2.64 22.80
C ALA A 69 -17.36 1.65 23.95
N GLU A 70 -17.59 0.37 23.65
CA GLU A 70 -17.73 -0.72 24.61
C GLU A 70 -16.36 -1.26 25.10
N GLY A 71 -15.26 -0.59 24.77
CA GLY A 71 -13.93 -0.87 25.32
C GLY A 71 -13.09 -1.88 24.52
N TRP A 72 -13.39 -2.08 23.24
CA TRP A 72 -12.54 -2.88 22.35
C TRP A 72 -12.19 -2.13 21.06
N ALA A 73 -11.06 -2.50 20.47
CA ALA A 73 -10.60 -1.99 19.18
C ALA A 73 -9.78 -3.05 18.43
N ILE A 74 -9.68 -2.89 17.12
CA ILE A 74 -8.89 -3.73 16.21
C ILE A 74 -7.78 -2.87 15.60
N THR A 75 -6.62 -3.47 15.31
CA THR A 75 -5.49 -2.80 14.67
C THR A 75 -4.72 -3.76 13.76
N GLY A 76 -4.01 -3.21 12.78
CA GLY A 76 -3.20 -3.95 11.81
C GLY A 76 -3.98 -4.97 10.99
N ASP A 77 -3.31 -6.07 10.67
CA ASP A 77 -3.83 -7.16 9.84
C ASP A 77 -5.06 -7.86 10.47
N ALA A 78 -5.36 -7.65 11.75
CA ALA A 78 -6.62 -8.13 12.32
C ALA A 78 -7.85 -7.35 11.78
N GLY A 79 -7.64 -6.16 11.23
CA GLY A 79 -8.70 -5.27 10.76
C GLY A 79 -8.70 -5.07 9.26
N VAL A 80 -7.61 -4.54 8.72
CA VAL A 80 -7.52 -4.14 7.31
C VAL A 80 -6.16 -4.50 6.71
N PHE A 81 -6.18 -4.82 5.42
CA PHE A 81 -4.98 -4.93 4.61
C PHE A 81 -5.34 -4.64 3.14
N LEU A 82 -4.50 -3.88 2.43
CA LEU A 82 -4.72 -3.57 1.00
C LEU A 82 -3.77 -4.37 0.13
N ASP A 83 -2.55 -3.89 -0.02
CA ASP A 83 -1.55 -4.44 -0.93
C ASP A 83 -0.15 -4.16 -0.35
N PRO A 84 0.83 -5.06 -0.52
CA PRO A 84 2.20 -4.81 -0.07
C PRO A 84 2.93 -3.76 -0.91
N PHE A 85 2.48 -3.43 -2.12
CA PHE A 85 3.08 -2.37 -2.94
C PHE A 85 3.05 -1.04 -2.17
N TYR A 86 4.19 -0.34 -2.14
CA TYR A 86 4.46 0.84 -1.28
C TYR A 86 4.45 0.62 0.24
N SER A 87 4.31 -0.61 0.73
CA SER A 87 4.36 -0.93 2.17
C SER A 87 3.39 -0.15 3.09
N PRO A 88 2.13 0.13 2.70
CA PRO A 88 1.22 0.98 3.49
C PRO A 88 0.73 0.32 4.80
N GLY A 89 0.95 -0.98 4.99
CA GLY A 89 0.44 -1.73 6.15
C GLY A 89 0.90 -1.14 7.49
N SER A 90 2.16 -0.73 7.59
CA SER A 90 2.69 -0.12 8.82
C SER A 90 2.06 1.23 9.11
N ASP A 91 1.70 1.99 8.07
CA ASP A 91 1.02 3.28 8.24
C ASP A 91 -0.39 3.07 8.78
N PHE A 92 -1.13 2.07 8.29
CA PHE A 92 -2.44 1.70 8.85
C PHE A 92 -2.34 1.28 10.32
N ILE A 93 -1.35 0.47 10.68
CA ILE A 93 -1.07 0.10 12.07
C ILE A 93 -0.82 1.37 12.92
N ALA A 94 0.03 2.27 12.44
CA ALA A 94 0.37 3.50 13.15
C ALA A 94 -0.84 4.44 13.33
N MET A 95 -1.67 4.58 12.29
CA MET A 95 -2.92 5.34 12.34
C MET A 95 -3.91 4.73 13.32
N ASN A 96 -4.17 3.42 13.23
CA ASN A 96 -5.07 2.74 14.16
C ASN A 96 -4.59 2.89 15.61
N ASN A 97 -3.30 2.65 15.86
CA ASN A 97 -2.75 2.76 17.20
C ASN A 97 -2.81 4.20 17.74
N SER A 98 -2.70 5.22 16.90
CA SER A 98 -2.89 6.62 17.29
C SER A 98 -4.32 6.86 17.80
N PHE A 99 -5.34 6.45 17.02
CA PHE A 99 -6.74 6.60 17.42
C PHE A 99 -7.08 5.79 18.68
N ILE A 100 -6.61 4.55 18.76
CA ILE A 100 -6.83 3.67 19.93
C ILE A 100 -6.21 4.28 21.18
N THR A 101 -4.98 4.79 21.09
CA THR A 101 -4.30 5.40 22.22
C THR A 101 -5.06 6.64 22.71
N GLU A 102 -5.52 7.49 21.80
CA GLU A 102 -6.31 8.67 22.16
C GLU A 102 -7.63 8.30 22.85
N LEU A 103 -8.33 7.26 22.36
CA LEU A 103 -9.54 6.74 23.01
C LEU A 103 -9.26 6.23 24.42
N ILE A 104 -8.18 5.45 24.61
CA ILE A 104 -7.77 4.94 25.93
C ILE A 104 -7.46 6.09 26.89
N VAL A 105 -6.73 7.12 26.43
CA VAL A 105 -6.37 8.28 27.25
C VAL A 105 -7.62 9.04 27.69
N LYS A 106 -8.52 9.36 26.76
CA LYS A 106 -9.80 10.05 27.05
C LYS A 106 -10.66 9.27 28.03
N GLN A 107 -10.83 7.98 27.78
CA GLN A 107 -11.62 7.12 28.66
C GLN A 107 -11.00 7.02 30.06
N SER A 108 -9.67 6.91 30.16
CA SER A 108 -8.94 6.87 31.44
C SER A 108 -9.04 8.18 32.21
N ALA A 109 -9.24 9.31 31.52
CA ALA A 109 -9.50 10.62 32.13
C ALA A 109 -10.97 10.80 32.57
N GLY A 110 -11.85 9.83 32.31
CA GLY A 110 -13.28 9.88 32.64
C GLY A 110 -14.14 10.64 31.61
N GLU A 111 -13.62 10.89 30.41
CA GLU A 111 -14.38 11.50 29.32
C GLU A 111 -15.34 10.48 28.67
N ASP A 112 -16.48 10.96 28.15
CA ASP A 112 -17.36 10.15 27.29
C ASP A 112 -16.73 10.03 25.89
N ILE A 113 -16.45 8.79 25.48
CA ILE A 113 -15.81 8.47 24.21
C ILE A 113 -16.78 8.02 23.11
N VAL A 114 -18.10 7.97 23.34
CA VAL A 114 -19.07 7.41 22.37
C VAL A 114 -19.01 8.18 21.06
N LEU A 115 -19.09 9.50 21.11
CA LEU A 115 -19.06 10.35 19.92
C LEU A 115 -17.71 10.28 19.20
N VAL A 116 -16.61 10.46 19.94
CA VAL A 116 -15.26 10.51 19.37
C VAL A 116 -14.83 9.18 18.76
N THR A 117 -15.29 8.05 19.32
CA THR A 117 -15.09 6.71 18.73
C THR A 117 -15.72 6.62 17.34
N GLY A 118 -16.96 7.09 17.19
CA GLY A 118 -17.64 7.10 15.89
C GLY A 118 -16.94 8.00 14.87
N GLN A 119 -16.44 9.15 15.30
CA GLN A 119 -15.69 10.08 14.44
C GLN A 119 -14.35 9.49 13.98
N TYR A 120 -13.61 8.81 14.86
CA TYR A 120 -12.38 8.13 14.48
C TYR A 120 -12.62 6.91 13.59
N GLU A 121 -13.70 6.16 13.80
CA GLU A 121 -14.11 5.08 12.91
C GLU A 121 -14.37 5.58 11.48
N GLU A 122 -15.17 6.65 11.34
CA GLU A 122 -15.48 7.26 10.04
C GLU A 122 -14.22 7.84 9.37
N LEU A 123 -13.40 8.55 10.14
CA LEU A 123 -12.17 9.15 9.64
C LEU A 123 -11.19 8.09 9.14
N PHE A 124 -10.91 7.07 9.96
CA PHE A 124 -10.00 5.99 9.56
C PHE A 124 -10.53 5.27 8.32
N ARG A 125 -11.83 4.94 8.28
CA ARG A 125 -12.45 4.28 7.12
C ARG A 125 -12.32 5.11 5.85
N THR A 126 -12.53 6.42 5.94
CA THR A 126 -12.37 7.35 4.82
C THR A 126 -10.93 7.36 4.32
N LEU A 127 -9.95 7.48 5.23
CA LEU A 127 -8.54 7.46 4.88
C LEU A 127 -8.13 6.13 4.24
N PHE A 128 -8.55 5.00 4.81
CA PHE A 128 -8.28 3.67 4.28
C PHE A 128 -8.83 3.49 2.86
N LEU A 129 -10.10 3.87 2.63
CA LEU A 129 -10.71 3.76 1.30
C LEU A 129 -10.05 4.70 0.28
N ALA A 130 -9.52 5.84 0.72
CA ALA A 130 -8.82 6.77 -0.16
C ALA A 130 -7.52 6.19 -0.76
N PHE A 131 -6.96 5.13 -0.17
CA PHE A 131 -5.80 4.40 -0.71
C PHE A 131 -6.17 3.38 -1.78
N GLY A 132 -7.40 2.85 -1.80
CA GLY A 132 -7.84 1.82 -2.74
C GLY A 132 -7.50 2.12 -4.22
N PRO A 133 -7.77 3.34 -4.73
CA PRO A 133 -7.53 3.69 -6.14
C PRO A 133 -6.08 3.57 -6.60
N VAL A 134 -5.12 3.61 -5.66
CA VAL A 134 -3.68 3.48 -5.94
C VAL A 134 -3.31 2.05 -6.36
N TYR A 135 -4.12 1.07 -5.97
CA TYR A 135 -3.87 -0.36 -6.17
C TYR A 135 -4.90 -1.04 -7.10
N GLU A 136 -6.17 -0.64 -7.02
CA GLU A 136 -7.28 -1.30 -7.71
C GLU A 136 -7.16 -1.20 -9.24
N ASP A 137 -7.01 -2.36 -9.89
CA ASP A 137 -6.77 -2.51 -11.33
C ASP A 137 -5.56 -1.70 -11.86
N GLN A 138 -4.57 -1.43 -11.01
CA GLN A 138 -3.39 -0.62 -11.37
C GLN A 138 -2.17 -1.45 -11.82
N TYR A 139 -2.13 -2.74 -11.49
CA TYR A 139 -1.00 -3.63 -11.84
C TYR A 139 -0.65 -3.68 -13.34
N PRO A 140 -1.62 -3.63 -14.29
CA PRO A 140 -1.29 -3.57 -15.72
C PRO A 140 -0.38 -2.39 -16.11
N ILE A 141 -0.44 -1.26 -15.38
CA ILE A 141 0.41 -0.09 -15.65
C ILE A 141 1.90 -0.42 -15.51
N MET A 142 2.26 -1.39 -14.66
CA MET A 142 3.67 -1.79 -14.48
C MET A 142 4.32 -2.28 -15.79
N GLY A 143 3.52 -2.76 -16.75
CA GLY A 143 3.99 -3.11 -18.10
C GLY A 143 4.38 -1.91 -18.96
N ASN A 144 3.98 -0.68 -18.58
CA ASN A 144 4.37 0.55 -19.24
C ASN A 144 5.27 1.40 -18.32
N ALA A 145 6.59 1.25 -18.48
CA ALA A 145 7.58 1.90 -17.62
C ALA A 145 7.45 3.43 -17.53
N LYS A 146 7.11 4.10 -18.65
CA LYS A 146 6.93 5.56 -18.69
C LYS A 146 5.75 6.01 -17.83
N VAL A 147 4.60 5.38 -18.04
CA VAL A 147 3.39 5.71 -17.28
C VAL A 147 3.55 5.33 -15.81
N MET A 148 4.15 4.17 -15.53
CA MET A 148 4.44 3.72 -14.17
C MET A 148 5.36 4.69 -13.42
N THR A 149 6.41 5.20 -14.07
CA THR A 149 7.33 6.18 -13.48
C THR A 149 6.58 7.46 -13.07
N ILE A 150 5.72 7.97 -13.94
CA ILE A 150 4.95 9.18 -13.66
C ILE A 150 3.91 8.93 -12.56
N LYS A 151 3.26 7.76 -12.58
CA LYS A 151 2.36 7.32 -11.51
C LYS A 151 3.08 7.30 -10.16
N VAL A 152 4.29 6.74 -10.10
CA VAL A 152 5.08 6.71 -8.85
C VAL A 152 5.35 8.13 -8.34
N ILE A 153 5.76 9.06 -9.20
CA ILE A 153 5.98 10.46 -8.81
C ILE A 153 4.70 11.09 -8.25
N TRP A 154 3.56 10.85 -8.91
CA TRP A 154 2.25 11.32 -8.46
C TRP A 154 1.86 10.73 -7.10
N ASP A 155 1.93 9.41 -6.95
CA ASP A 155 1.58 8.69 -5.72
C ASP A 155 2.46 9.17 -4.55
N PHE A 156 3.78 9.32 -4.77
CA PHE A 156 4.69 9.85 -3.76
C PHE A 156 4.35 11.28 -3.38
N THR A 157 4.02 12.13 -4.35
CA THR A 157 3.62 13.52 -4.08
C THR A 157 2.40 13.56 -3.18
N LEU A 158 1.38 12.75 -3.45
CA LEU A 158 0.17 12.68 -2.62
C LEU A 158 0.43 12.06 -1.25
N TYR A 159 1.27 11.04 -1.16
CA TYR A 159 1.63 10.43 0.12
C TYR A 159 2.29 11.44 1.06
N TRP A 160 3.33 12.14 0.57
CA TRP A 160 4.11 13.08 1.36
C TRP A 160 3.39 14.40 1.65
N SER A 161 2.50 14.85 0.76
CA SER A 161 1.66 16.04 1.00
C SER A 161 0.36 15.75 1.75
N GLY A 162 -0.05 14.48 1.80
CA GLY A 162 -1.27 14.00 2.44
C GLY A 162 -1.00 13.29 3.77
N ILE A 163 -1.13 11.96 3.78
CA ILE A 163 -1.18 11.21 5.04
C ILE A 163 0.10 11.33 5.86
N ALA A 164 1.27 11.31 5.23
CA ALA A 164 2.53 11.36 5.94
C ALA A 164 2.66 12.71 6.66
N LEU A 165 2.32 13.81 5.98
CA LEU A 165 2.30 15.13 6.56
C LEU A 165 1.32 15.21 7.75
N LEU A 166 0.10 14.71 7.59
CA LEU A 166 -0.90 14.69 8.67
C LEU A 166 -0.41 13.91 9.89
N PHE A 167 0.23 12.76 9.66
CA PHE A 167 0.80 11.92 10.72
C PHE A 167 1.95 12.64 11.43
N PHE A 168 2.99 13.07 10.72
CA PHE A 168 4.17 13.72 11.31
C PHE A 168 3.88 15.05 12.00
N ARG A 169 2.76 15.70 11.66
CA ARG A 169 2.31 16.94 12.32
C ARG A 169 1.31 16.70 13.44
N ASN A 170 1.10 15.44 13.84
CA ASN A 170 0.15 15.02 14.89
C ASN A 170 -1.27 15.56 14.64
N LYS A 171 -1.73 15.53 13.39
CA LYS A 171 -3.03 16.10 12.99
C LYS A 171 -4.15 15.08 12.82
N LEU A 172 -3.83 13.79 12.76
CA LEU A 172 -4.84 12.75 12.55
C LEU A 172 -5.91 12.70 13.64
N CYS A 173 -5.52 12.82 14.92
CA CYS A 173 -6.47 12.80 16.04
C CYS A 173 -7.09 14.18 16.35
N ASP A 174 -6.64 15.24 15.69
CA ASP A 174 -7.15 16.62 15.82
C ASP A 174 -8.40 16.78 14.94
N LEU A 175 -9.55 16.38 15.47
CA LEU A 175 -10.82 16.38 14.72
C LEU A 175 -11.23 17.75 14.20
N ALA A 176 -10.93 18.83 14.94
CA ALA A 176 -11.22 20.19 14.50
C ALA A 176 -10.38 20.56 13.26
N PHE A 177 -9.09 20.22 13.28
CA PHE A 177 -8.23 20.39 12.11
C PHE A 177 -8.70 19.52 10.94
N MET A 178 -8.98 18.24 11.16
CA MET A 178 -9.42 17.32 10.11
C MET A 178 -10.73 17.79 9.47
N GLN A 179 -11.66 18.33 10.27
CA GLN A 179 -12.88 18.95 9.76
C GLN A 179 -12.58 20.20 8.91
N SER A 180 -11.66 21.06 9.37
CA SER A 180 -11.26 22.26 8.61
C SER A 180 -10.56 21.94 7.29
N ALA A 181 -9.81 20.83 7.23
CA ALA A 181 -9.10 20.37 6.06
C ALA A 181 -9.97 19.49 5.13
N GLY A 182 -11.15 19.07 5.57
CA GLY A 182 -11.96 18.05 4.91
C GLY A 182 -12.27 18.36 3.44
N THR A 183 -12.64 19.60 3.11
CA THR A 183 -12.91 20.00 1.72
C THR A 183 -11.68 19.88 0.84
N LEU A 184 -10.51 20.30 1.33
CA LEU A 184 -9.26 20.20 0.57
C LEU A 184 -8.85 18.74 0.36
N LEU A 185 -8.94 17.92 1.41
CA LEU A 185 -8.64 16.49 1.33
C LEU A 185 -9.58 15.78 0.34
N GLN A 186 -10.86 16.14 0.32
CA GLN A 186 -11.82 15.63 -0.64
C GLN A 186 -11.46 16.02 -2.08
N GLN A 187 -11.04 17.27 -2.31
CA GLN A 187 -10.58 17.71 -3.64
C GLN A 187 -9.34 16.94 -4.11
N ILE A 188 -8.36 16.76 -3.22
CA ILE A 188 -7.17 15.94 -3.50
C ILE A 188 -7.57 14.51 -3.85
N TYR A 189 -8.49 13.92 -3.10
CA TYR A 189 -8.99 12.57 -3.38
C TYR A 189 -9.68 12.47 -4.75
N GLN A 190 -10.55 13.41 -5.11
CA GLN A 190 -11.19 13.43 -6.42
C GLN A 190 -10.18 13.60 -7.55
N LEU A 191 -9.19 14.47 -7.38
CA LEU A 191 -8.10 14.62 -8.34
C LEU A 191 -7.29 13.32 -8.47
N ASN A 192 -6.98 12.66 -7.35
CA ASN A 192 -6.30 11.37 -7.37
C ASN A 192 -7.10 10.33 -8.17
N MET A 193 -8.41 10.20 -7.94
CA MET A 193 -9.27 9.29 -8.70
C MET A 193 -9.18 9.50 -10.21
N LEU A 194 -9.19 10.76 -10.65
CA LEU A 194 -9.05 11.14 -12.05
C LEU A 194 -7.67 10.77 -12.58
N MET A 195 -6.61 11.08 -11.84
CA MET A 195 -5.23 10.77 -12.23
C MET A 195 -4.96 9.26 -12.31
N GLN A 196 -5.43 8.48 -11.33
CA GLN A 196 -5.34 7.01 -11.36
C GLN A 196 -6.06 6.43 -12.58
N SER A 197 -7.24 6.97 -12.93
CA SER A 197 -7.96 6.55 -14.13
C SER A 197 -7.24 6.97 -15.42
N PHE A 198 -6.69 8.18 -15.44
CA PHE A 198 -5.87 8.68 -16.54
C PHE A 198 -4.64 7.80 -16.77
N PHE A 199 -3.91 7.42 -15.72
CA PHE A 199 -2.73 6.57 -15.86
C PHE A 199 -3.09 5.19 -16.41
N ARG A 200 -4.18 4.57 -15.93
CA ARG A 200 -4.65 3.29 -16.49
C ARG A 200 -4.92 3.41 -17.98
N HIS A 201 -5.73 4.39 -18.37
CA HIS A 201 -6.07 4.59 -19.77
C HIS A 201 -4.86 4.92 -20.64
N TRP A 202 -3.95 5.76 -20.12
CA TRP A 202 -2.73 6.10 -20.84
C TRP A 202 -1.85 4.88 -21.08
N ALA A 203 -1.64 4.03 -20.07
CA ALA A 203 -0.85 2.81 -20.19
C ALA A 203 -1.44 1.84 -21.24
N GLU A 204 -2.77 1.77 -21.36
CA GLU A 204 -3.45 0.91 -22.34
C GLU A 204 -3.23 1.33 -23.79
N ILE A 205 -3.14 2.64 -24.07
CA ILE A 205 -3.06 3.17 -25.45
C ILE A 205 -1.63 3.50 -25.88
N ASP A 206 -0.69 3.59 -24.94
CA ASP A 206 0.67 4.02 -25.19
C ASP A 206 1.59 2.86 -25.57
N VAL A 207 1.75 2.67 -26.89
CA VAL A 207 2.62 1.65 -27.49
C VAL A 207 4.12 1.98 -27.46
N SER A 208 4.51 3.16 -26.95
CA SER A 208 5.93 3.58 -26.95
C SER A 208 6.86 2.69 -26.10
N THR A 209 6.29 1.85 -25.23
CA THR A 209 7.06 0.92 -24.40
C THR A 209 7.47 -0.36 -25.11
N ASP A 210 6.86 -0.66 -26.27
CA ASP A 210 7.29 -1.77 -27.14
C ASP A 210 8.68 -1.52 -27.77
N GLU A 211 9.12 -0.26 -27.85
CA GLU A 211 10.41 0.16 -28.42
C GLU A 211 11.48 0.50 -27.36
N MET A 212 11.10 0.64 -26.08
CA MET A 212 11.96 1.20 -25.01
C MET A 212 12.30 0.17 -23.91
N SER A 213 12.67 -1.06 -24.29
CA SER A 213 12.97 -2.15 -23.34
C SER A 213 14.12 -1.87 -22.37
N ASP A 214 14.97 -0.88 -22.66
CA ASP A 214 16.27 -0.71 -22.01
C ASP A 214 16.35 0.51 -21.07
N MET A 215 15.26 1.27 -20.90
CA MET A 215 15.29 2.46 -20.03
C MET A 215 15.04 2.08 -18.57
N PHE A 216 16.04 1.44 -17.95
CA PHE A 216 16.10 1.25 -16.51
C PHE A 216 16.57 2.54 -15.84
N LEU A 217 15.68 3.22 -15.11
CA LEU A 217 16.07 4.33 -14.24
C LEU A 217 16.85 3.76 -13.04
N ASN A 218 18.17 3.76 -13.14
CA ASN A 218 19.03 3.39 -12.03
C ASN A 218 19.05 4.52 -11.00
N TYR A 219 18.20 4.43 -9.97
CA TYR A 219 18.13 5.41 -8.90
C TYR A 219 19.45 5.61 -8.13
N HIS A 220 20.39 4.66 -8.16
CA HIS A 220 21.73 4.88 -7.59
C HIS A 220 22.58 5.87 -8.38
N GLN A 221 22.24 6.12 -9.65
CA GLN A 221 22.93 7.07 -10.53
C GLN A 221 22.26 8.45 -10.53
N CYS A 222 21.04 8.57 -10.00
CA CYS A 222 20.41 9.84 -9.73
C CYS A 222 21.04 10.45 -8.47
N SER A 223 22.13 11.18 -8.66
CA SER A 223 22.78 11.94 -7.59
C SER A 223 21.77 12.93 -6.97
N PRO A 224 21.68 13.04 -5.63
CA PRO A 224 20.90 14.11 -5.02
C PRO A 224 21.49 15.46 -5.45
N ILE A 225 20.63 16.34 -5.96
CA ILE A 225 20.94 17.75 -6.24
C ILE A 225 20.93 18.52 -4.92
#